data_AF-A0A7W0R0F2-F1
#
_entry.id   AF-A0A7W0R0F2-F1
#
_cell.length_a   1.000
_cell.length_b   1.000
_cell.length_c   1.000
_cell.angle_alpha   90.00
_cell.angle_beta   90.00
_cell.angle_gamma   90.00
#
_symmetry.space_group_name_H-M   'P 1'
#
loop_
_entity.id
_entity.type
_entity.pdbx_description
1 polymer ?
#
loop_
_entity_poly.entity_id
_entity_poly.type
_entity_poly.pdbx_seq_one_letter_code
_entity_poly.pdbx_strand_id
1 'polypeptide(L)'
;MQISPLPVELFVERLTDALQRSGLKRGEFAARAGIDRTTLAQLLSPTSGRLPRLDTVLALAAAHELSIDWLVGLSNAGPVAAEMVVQHTSFETPTPTPTDERLLAWLTEAADYKMRYVPSTLPDLLKSDEVIDFERSRAAGPHATQTTIATTEARLAWARHPDTDMECCSSTQSITSFARGEGMWSRLGA
;
A
#
# COMPACT_ATOMS: atom_id res chain seq x y z
N MET A 1 0.76 26.49 -7.13
CA MET A 1 0.82 25.48 -8.19
C MET A 1 2.25 24.93 -8.20
N GLN A 2 2.51 23.87 -7.43
CA GLN A 2 3.83 23.22 -7.44
C GLN A 2 3.94 22.43 -8.74
N ILE A 3 4.91 22.80 -9.58
CA ILE A 3 5.24 22.02 -10.77
C ILE A 3 5.99 20.80 -10.26
N SER A 4 5.41 19.61 -10.38
CA SER A 4 6.12 18.36 -10.08
C SER A 4 7.37 18.30 -10.96
N PRO A 5 8.56 17.98 -10.41
CA PRO A 5 9.80 17.94 -11.17
C PRO A 5 9.67 16.94 -12.33
N LEU A 6 10.31 17.25 -13.45
CA LEU A 6 10.32 16.34 -14.60
C LEU A 6 11.02 15.02 -14.20
N PRO A 7 10.63 13.86 -14.76
CA PRO A 7 11.18 12.56 -14.36
C PRO A 7 12.72 12.48 -14.38
N VAL A 8 13.36 13.21 -15.31
CA VAL A 8 14.82 13.31 -15.42
C VAL A 8 15.43 14.13 -14.29
N GLU A 9 14.80 15.24 -13.89
CA GLU A 9 15.28 16.09 -12.79
C GLU A 9 15.24 15.33 -11.46
N LEU A 10 14.13 14.61 -11.22
CA LEU A 10 13.96 13.80 -10.03
C LEU A 10 14.97 12.64 -9.96
N PHE A 11 15.28 12.00 -11.09
CA PHE A 11 16.33 10.99 -11.18
C PHE A 11 17.71 11.57 -10.82
N VAL A 12 18.06 12.73 -11.38
CA VAL A 12 19.35 13.41 -11.10
C VAL A 12 19.46 13.77 -9.62
N GLU A 13 18.38 14.31 -9.05
CA GLU A 13 18.30 14.67 -7.64
C GLU A 13 18.53 13.44 -6.73
N ARG A 14 17.77 12.37 -6.96
CA ARG A 14 17.84 11.13 -6.15
C ARG A 14 19.17 10.41 -6.31
N LEU A 15 19.74 10.39 -7.51
CA LEU A 15 21.08 9.85 -7.74
C LEU A 15 22.16 10.69 -7.03
N THR A 16 21.99 12.02 -7.00
CA THR A 16 22.89 12.92 -6.28
C THR A 16 22.82 12.70 -4.77
N ASP A 17 21.60 12.55 -4.22
CA ASP A 17 21.36 12.22 -2.83
C ASP A 17 21.99 10.87 -2.45
N ALA A 18 21.76 9.82 -3.26
CA ALA A 18 22.37 8.51 -3.06
C ALA A 18 23.92 8.58 -3.04
N LEU A 19 24.52 9.32 -3.97
CA LEU A 19 25.97 9.53 -3.99
C LEU A 19 26.44 10.25 -2.72
N GLN A 20 25.77 11.31 -2.28
CA GLN A 20 26.14 12.05 -1.06
C GLN A 20 26.05 11.18 0.18
N ARG A 21 24.96 10.41 0.35
CA ARG A 21 24.76 9.48 1.47
C ARG A 21 25.79 8.36 1.50
N SER A 22 26.25 7.89 0.34
CA SER A 22 27.26 6.84 0.26
C SER A 22 28.63 7.25 0.83
N GLY A 23 28.92 8.56 0.92
CA GLY A 23 30.23 9.08 1.31
C GLY A 23 31.35 8.79 0.30
N LEU A 24 31.05 8.15 -0.83
CA LEU A 24 32.03 7.75 -1.84
C LEU A 24 32.37 8.91 -2.78
N LYS A 25 33.59 8.88 -3.32
CA LYS A 25 33.93 9.77 -4.44
C LYS A 25 33.23 9.27 -5.70
N ARG A 26 32.90 10.20 -6.61
CA ARG A 26 32.24 9.90 -7.92
C ARG A 26 32.89 8.74 -8.69
N GLY A 27 34.22 8.67 -8.70
CA GLY A 27 34.94 7.59 -9.39
C GLY A 27 34.71 6.21 -8.76
N GLU A 28 34.71 6.13 -7.43
CA GLU A 28 34.48 4.89 -6.68
C GLU A 28 33.02 4.46 -6.79
N PHE A 29 32.09 5.41 -6.73
CA PHE A 29 30.66 5.17 -6.91
C PHE A 29 30.34 4.60 -8.29
N ALA A 30 30.94 5.17 -9.35
CA ALA A 30 30.82 4.68 -10.72
C ALA A 30 31.43 3.27 -10.87
N ALA A 31 32.62 3.06 -10.33
CA ALA A 31 33.33 1.78 -10.41
C ALA A 31 32.55 0.64 -9.74
N ARG A 32 31.90 0.87 -8.59
CA ARG A 32 31.06 -0.13 -7.92
C ARG A 32 29.86 -0.57 -8.77
N ALA A 33 29.29 0.35 -9.54
CA ALA A 33 28.19 0.08 -10.45
C ALA A 33 28.65 -0.42 -11.83
N GLY A 34 29.95 -0.62 -12.05
CA GLY A 34 30.49 -1.07 -13.35
C GLY A 34 30.30 -0.06 -14.49
N ILE A 35 30.17 1.24 -14.18
CA ILE A 35 30.02 2.31 -15.17
C ILE A 35 31.22 3.26 -15.16
N ASP A 36 31.47 3.91 -16.29
CA ASP A 36 32.54 4.91 -16.38
C ASP A 36 32.23 6.17 -15.58
N ARG A 37 33.29 6.81 -15.05
CA ARG A 37 33.18 8.09 -14.33
C ARG A 37 32.54 9.19 -15.18
N THR A 38 32.80 9.19 -16.48
CA THR A 38 32.20 10.12 -17.45
C THR A 38 30.70 9.85 -17.63
N THR A 39 30.30 8.58 -17.68
CA THR A 39 28.88 8.17 -17.70
C THR A 39 28.17 8.67 -16.46
N LEU A 40 28.72 8.43 -15.25
CA LEU A 40 28.14 8.97 -14.02
C LEU A 40 28.04 10.50 -14.04
N ALA A 41 29.06 11.20 -14.54
CA ALA A 41 29.02 12.66 -14.64
C ALA A 41 27.91 13.16 -15.59
N GLN A 42 27.65 12.45 -16.68
CA GLN A 42 26.53 12.74 -17.58
C GLN A 42 25.18 12.46 -16.92
N LEU A 43 25.05 11.38 -16.16
CA LEU A 43 23.83 11.04 -15.41
C LEU A 43 23.50 12.05 -14.32
N LEU A 44 24.51 12.67 -13.72
CA LEU A 44 24.34 13.74 -12.72
C LEU A 44 24.13 15.12 -13.36
N SER A 45 24.18 15.22 -14.68
CA SER A 45 23.95 16.47 -15.40
C SER A 45 22.51 16.55 -15.90
N PRO A 46 21.72 17.57 -15.49
CA PRO A 46 20.33 17.73 -15.91
C PRO A 46 20.17 17.99 -17.42
N THR A 47 21.27 18.32 -18.11
CA THR A 47 21.30 18.63 -19.55
C THR A 47 21.11 17.42 -20.46
N SER A 48 21.14 16.19 -19.94
CA SER A 48 21.02 14.98 -20.74
C SER A 48 19.61 14.78 -21.34
N GLY A 49 18.58 15.41 -20.75
CA GLY A 49 17.21 15.49 -21.29
C GLY A 49 16.46 14.15 -21.42
N ARG A 50 17.09 13.03 -21.07
CA ARG A 50 16.54 11.68 -21.17
C ARG A 50 16.98 10.84 -19.99
N LEU A 51 16.09 9.95 -19.55
CA LEU A 51 16.45 8.92 -18.58
C LEU A 51 17.49 7.97 -19.17
N PRO A 52 18.39 7.41 -18.34
CA PRO A 52 19.31 6.37 -18.77
C PRO A 52 18.59 5.08 -19.15
N ARG A 53 19.32 4.19 -19.81
CA ARG A 53 18.84 2.83 -20.10
C ARG A 53 18.59 2.07 -18.81
N LEU A 54 17.60 1.17 -18.83
CA LEU A 54 17.22 0.35 -17.68
C LEU A 54 18.42 -0.43 -17.10
N ASP A 55 19.29 -0.98 -17.94
CA ASP A 55 20.49 -1.72 -17.49
C ASP A 55 21.40 -0.86 -16.61
N THR A 56 21.54 0.44 -16.93
CA THR A 56 22.35 1.37 -16.12
C THR A 56 21.68 1.67 -14.78
N VAL A 57 20.35 1.82 -14.77
CA VAL A 57 19.57 2.01 -13.54
C VAL A 57 19.67 0.78 -12.65
N LEU A 58 19.56 -0.42 -13.23
CA LEU A 58 19.71 -1.70 -12.52
C LEU A 58 21.10 -1.85 -11.90
N ALA A 59 22.15 -1.54 -12.65
CA ALA A 59 23.53 -1.63 -12.16
C ALA A 59 23.79 -0.68 -10.97
N LEU A 60 23.26 0.55 -11.03
CA LEU A 60 23.33 1.51 -9.93
C LEU A 60 22.54 1.04 -8.70
N ALA A 61 21.32 0.55 -8.92
CA ALA A 61 20.46 0.06 -7.85
C ALA A 61 21.06 -1.14 -7.12
N ALA A 62 21.58 -2.12 -7.87
CA ALA A 62 22.22 -3.30 -7.30
C ALA A 62 23.52 -2.97 -6.54
N ALA A 63 24.35 -2.07 -7.07
CA ALA A 63 25.65 -1.76 -6.47
C ALA A 63 25.57 -0.90 -5.21
N HIS A 64 24.50 -0.12 -5.05
CA HIS A 64 24.34 0.85 -3.96
C HIS A 64 23.06 0.64 -3.13
N GLU A 65 22.43 -0.53 -3.26
CA GLU A 65 21.24 -0.93 -2.50
C GLU A 65 20.11 0.12 -2.59
N LEU A 66 19.85 0.60 -3.82
CA LEU A 66 18.80 1.59 -4.09
C LEU A 66 17.55 0.91 -4.62
N SER A 67 16.39 1.49 -4.31
CA SER A 67 15.13 1.08 -4.94
C SER A 67 15.09 1.65 -6.36
N ILE A 68 14.78 0.81 -7.35
CA ILE A 68 14.62 1.25 -8.75
C ILE A 68 13.45 2.22 -8.84
N ASP A 69 12.31 1.87 -8.24
CA ASP A 69 11.10 2.69 -8.23
C ASP A 69 11.34 4.05 -7.57
N TRP A 70 12.18 4.08 -6.54
CA TRP A 70 12.65 5.34 -5.98
C TRP A 70 13.54 6.09 -6.98
N LEU A 71 14.56 5.46 -7.54
CA LEU A 71 15.50 6.15 -8.41
C LEU A 71 14.82 6.79 -9.63
N VAL A 72 13.75 6.18 -10.17
CA VAL A 72 13.00 6.69 -11.32
C VAL A 72 11.73 7.49 -10.99
N GLY A 73 11.41 7.69 -9.71
CA GLY A 73 10.27 8.54 -9.32
C GLY A 73 8.91 7.85 -9.21
N LEU A 74 8.84 6.52 -9.28
CA LEU A 74 7.61 5.73 -9.12
C LEU A 74 7.20 5.52 -7.64
N SER A 75 8.15 5.65 -6.71
CA SER A 75 7.91 5.57 -5.26
C SER A 75 8.64 6.67 -4.49
N ASN A 76 8.09 7.08 -3.35
CA ASN A 76 8.77 8.00 -2.41
C ASN A 76 9.50 7.26 -1.27
N ALA A 77 9.37 5.93 -1.17
CA ALA A 77 10.15 5.14 -0.23
C ALA A 77 11.62 5.13 -0.67
N GLY A 78 12.55 5.55 0.21
CA GLY A 78 13.97 5.82 -0.09
C GLY A 78 14.85 4.61 -0.46
N PRO A 79 16.19 4.75 -0.39
CA PRO A 79 17.15 3.65 -0.57
C PRO A 79 16.81 2.44 0.32
N VAL A 80 17.05 1.23 -0.19
CA VAL A 80 16.61 -0.04 0.42
C VAL A 80 17.23 -0.28 1.80
N ALA A 81 18.38 0.32 2.10
CA ALA A 81 19.14 0.06 3.33
C ALA A 81 19.10 1.15 4.41
N ALA A 82 18.71 2.40 4.10
CA ALA A 82 18.82 3.51 5.07
C ALA A 82 17.55 3.73 5.93
N GLU A 83 16.43 3.13 5.55
CA GLU A 83 15.24 3.02 6.39
C GLU A 83 14.66 1.62 6.24
N MET A 84 15.47 0.61 6.60
CA MET A 84 14.91 -0.62 7.14
C MET A 84 14.32 -0.32 8.53
N VAL A 85 13.29 0.54 8.58
CA VAL A 85 12.11 0.14 9.37
C VAL A 85 11.56 -1.03 8.58
N VAL A 86 12.12 -2.21 8.84
CA VAL A 86 11.42 -3.45 8.59
C VAL A 86 10.18 -3.33 9.48
N GLN A 87 9.14 -2.68 8.98
CA GLN A 87 7.81 -3.16 9.26
C GLN A 87 7.91 -4.61 8.81
N HIS A 88 8.00 -5.51 9.78
CA HIS A 88 7.95 -6.93 9.53
C HIS A 88 6.60 -7.18 8.87
N THR A 89 6.55 -7.05 7.54
CA THR A 89 5.40 -7.44 6.76
C THR A 89 5.44 -8.97 6.75
N SER A 90 4.96 -9.55 7.85
CA SER A 90 4.76 -10.98 7.97
C SER A 90 3.50 -11.33 7.20
N PHE A 91 3.66 -12.13 6.15
CA PHE A 91 2.53 -12.74 5.47
C PHE A 91 2.24 -14.06 6.14
N GLU A 92 1.06 -14.18 6.73
CA GLU A 92 0.65 -15.42 7.39
C GLU A 92 0.30 -16.48 6.35
N THR A 93 0.82 -17.69 6.53
CA THR A 93 0.54 -18.81 5.62
C THR A 93 -0.93 -19.24 5.78
N PRO A 94 -1.66 -19.57 4.70
CA PRO A 94 -3.04 -20.03 4.81
C PRO A 94 -3.08 -21.30 5.67
N THR A 95 -3.66 -21.20 6.87
CA THR A 95 -3.99 -22.34 7.71
C THR A 95 -5.50 -22.59 7.60
N PRO A 96 -5.97 -23.81 7.86
CA PRO A 96 -7.40 -24.14 7.83
C PRO A 96 -8.21 -23.50 8.99
N THR A 97 -7.61 -22.62 9.79
CA THR A 97 -8.33 -21.84 10.80
C THR A 97 -9.34 -20.91 10.12
N PRO A 98 -10.48 -20.62 10.75
CA PRO A 98 -11.41 -19.64 10.21
C PRO A 98 -10.66 -18.31 9.99
N THR A 99 -10.71 -17.77 8.77
CA THR A 99 -10.12 -16.46 8.40
C THR A 99 -10.48 -15.35 9.40
N ASP A 100 -11.62 -15.54 10.04
CA ASP A 100 -12.24 -14.65 11.00
C ASP A 100 -11.47 -14.51 12.34
N GLU A 101 -10.94 -15.59 12.91
CA GLU A 101 -10.25 -15.54 14.22
C GLU A 101 -8.96 -14.72 14.15
N ARG A 102 -8.21 -14.88 13.06
CA ARG A 102 -6.96 -14.16 12.81
C ARG A 102 -7.18 -12.67 12.69
N LEU A 103 -8.24 -12.28 12.00
CA LEU A 103 -8.59 -10.89 11.84
C LEU A 103 -8.97 -10.25 13.19
N LEU A 104 -9.69 -10.96 14.04
CA LEU A 104 -10.03 -10.46 15.38
C LEU A 104 -8.80 -10.31 16.27
N ALA A 105 -7.86 -11.26 16.21
CA ALA A 105 -6.58 -11.15 16.91
C ALA A 105 -5.81 -9.91 16.44
N TRP A 106 -5.70 -9.71 15.12
CA TRP A 106 -5.05 -8.53 14.55
C TRP A 106 -5.74 -7.21 14.94
N LEU A 107 -7.08 -7.17 14.93
CA LEU A 107 -7.82 -5.99 15.38
C LEU A 107 -7.53 -5.66 16.85
N THR A 108 -7.41 -6.68 17.69
CA THR A 108 -7.04 -6.51 19.11
C THR A 108 -5.63 -5.94 19.26
N GLU A 109 -4.66 -6.44 18.48
CA GLU A 109 -3.30 -5.89 18.43
C GLU A 109 -3.26 -4.45 17.90
N ALA A 110 -4.15 -4.12 16.97
CA ALA A 110 -4.25 -2.82 16.33
C ALA A 110 -5.03 -1.78 17.15
N ALA A 111 -5.43 -2.06 18.40
CA ALA A 111 -6.28 -1.18 19.21
C ALA A 111 -5.74 0.26 19.34
N ASP A 112 -4.42 0.41 19.51
CA ASP A 112 -3.77 1.73 19.63
C ASP A 112 -3.39 2.38 18.29
N TYR A 113 -3.74 1.73 17.17
CA TYR A 113 -3.42 2.22 15.83
C TYR A 113 -4.63 2.86 15.16
N LYS A 114 -4.36 3.88 14.34
CA LYS A 114 -5.36 4.44 13.43
C LYS A 114 -5.53 3.55 12.21
N MET A 115 -6.69 2.91 12.08
CA MET A 115 -7.00 2.06 10.94
C MET A 115 -7.72 2.81 9.82
N ARG A 116 -7.28 2.58 8.58
CA ARG A 116 -7.89 3.13 7.38
C ARG A 116 -8.16 2.02 6.38
N TYR A 117 -9.39 1.94 5.89
CA TYR A 117 -9.75 0.93 4.92
C TYR A 117 -10.73 1.42 3.86
N VAL A 118 -10.82 0.65 2.77
CA VAL A 118 -11.78 0.84 1.69
C VAL A 118 -12.67 -0.42 1.67
N PRO A 119 -13.96 -0.33 2.02
CA PRO A 119 -14.85 -1.47 1.96
C PRO A 119 -15.08 -1.91 0.51
N SER A 120 -15.26 -3.21 0.31
CA SER A 120 -15.64 -3.78 -1.00
C SER A 120 -17.10 -3.49 -1.36
N THR A 121 -17.96 -3.26 -0.37
CA THR A 121 -19.40 -2.98 -0.52
C THR A 121 -19.81 -1.77 0.32
N LEU A 122 -20.49 -1.98 1.45
CA LEU A 122 -20.78 -0.95 2.46
C LEU A 122 -19.73 -0.98 3.58
N PRO A 123 -19.46 0.17 4.24
CA PRO A 123 -18.78 0.19 5.53
C PRO A 123 -19.47 -0.72 6.54
N ASP A 124 -18.70 -1.47 7.32
CA ASP A 124 -19.24 -2.42 8.30
C ASP A 124 -20.17 -1.71 9.31
N LEU A 125 -19.86 -0.47 9.70
CA LEU A 125 -20.67 0.37 10.59
C LEU A 125 -22.09 0.70 10.06
N LEU A 126 -22.32 0.59 8.75
CA LEU A 126 -23.61 0.86 8.12
C LEU A 126 -24.42 -0.42 7.86
N LYS A 127 -23.86 -1.61 8.15
CA LYS A 127 -24.54 -2.88 7.88
C LYS A 127 -25.42 -3.27 9.05
N SER A 128 -26.69 -3.56 8.76
CA SER A 128 -27.56 -4.34 9.65
C SER A 128 -27.37 -5.83 9.41
N ASP A 129 -27.88 -6.65 10.32
CA ASP A 129 -27.87 -8.12 10.19
C ASP A 129 -28.48 -8.56 8.84
N GLU A 130 -29.59 -7.94 8.44
CA GLU A 130 -30.25 -8.20 7.16
C GLU A 130 -29.35 -7.89 5.95
N VAL A 131 -28.56 -6.82 6.01
CA VAL A 131 -27.61 -6.45 4.97
C VAL A 131 -26.46 -7.46 4.90
N ILE A 132 -25.94 -7.89 6.05
CA ILE A 132 -24.86 -8.88 6.16
C ILE A 132 -25.31 -10.21 5.52
N ASP A 133 -26.51 -10.66 5.88
CA ASP A 133 -27.11 -11.88 5.35
C ASP A 133 -27.31 -11.78 3.83
N PHE A 134 -27.81 -10.65 3.36
CA PHE A 134 -28.05 -10.41 1.94
C PHE A 134 -26.75 -10.41 1.12
N GLU A 135 -25.70 -9.71 1.54
CA GLU A 135 -24.39 -9.72 0.88
C GLU A 135 -23.83 -11.15 0.78
N ARG A 136 -23.99 -11.95 1.84
CA ARG A 136 -23.50 -13.33 1.90
C ARG A 136 -24.24 -14.28 0.99
N SER A 137 -25.57 -14.18 0.95
CA SER A 137 -26.41 -14.97 0.04
C SER A 137 -25.99 -14.84 -1.43
N ARG A 138 -25.37 -13.71 -1.78
CA ARG A 138 -24.83 -13.43 -3.12
C ARG A 138 -23.39 -13.89 -3.34
N ALA A 139 -22.61 -14.07 -2.27
CA ALA A 139 -21.16 -14.27 -2.34
C ALA A 139 -20.69 -15.74 -2.19
N ALA A 140 -21.38 -16.61 -1.44
CA ALA A 140 -20.95 -18.01 -1.25
C ALA A 140 -22.09 -18.96 -0.81
N GLY A 141 -21.93 -20.27 -1.06
CA GLY A 141 -22.87 -21.35 -0.75
C GLY A 141 -23.06 -21.70 0.75
N PRO A 142 -23.93 -22.67 1.07
CA PRO A 142 -24.73 -22.76 2.31
C PRO A 142 -24.03 -23.09 3.65
N HIS A 143 -22.70 -22.96 3.82
CA HIS A 143 -21.98 -23.46 5.02
C HIS A 143 -21.11 -22.44 5.78
N ALA A 144 -21.41 -21.14 5.75
CA ALA A 144 -20.55 -20.10 6.38
C ALA A 144 -21.28 -19.07 7.29
N THR A 145 -22.56 -19.26 7.59
CA THR A 145 -23.43 -18.19 8.14
C THR A 145 -23.11 -17.81 9.59
N GLN A 146 -22.97 -18.77 10.52
CA GLN A 146 -22.86 -18.46 11.96
C GLN A 146 -21.52 -17.82 12.37
N THR A 147 -20.40 -18.30 11.83
CA THR A 147 -19.07 -17.78 12.20
C THR A 147 -18.87 -16.35 11.71
N THR A 148 -19.43 -16.00 10.54
CA THR A 148 -19.30 -14.65 9.96
C THR A 148 -20.04 -13.57 10.74
N ILE A 149 -21.26 -13.87 11.20
CA ILE A 149 -22.08 -12.92 11.97
C ILE A 149 -21.31 -12.56 13.24
N ALA A 150 -20.81 -13.57 13.96
CA ALA A 150 -19.96 -13.36 15.13
C ALA A 150 -18.71 -12.51 14.83
N THR A 151 -18.09 -12.67 13.65
CA THR A 151 -16.94 -11.86 13.23
C THR A 151 -17.32 -10.41 12.91
N THR A 152 -18.48 -10.21 12.29
CA THR A 152 -18.96 -8.88 11.91
C THR A 152 -19.45 -8.13 13.15
N GLU A 153 -20.15 -8.83 14.06
CA GLU A 153 -20.48 -8.35 15.40
C GLU A 153 -19.24 -8.04 16.21
N ALA A 154 -18.19 -8.88 16.16
CA ALA A 154 -16.95 -8.63 16.86
C ALA A 154 -16.17 -7.43 16.27
N ARG A 155 -16.21 -7.22 14.95
CA ARG A 155 -15.70 -5.98 14.32
C ARG A 155 -16.51 -4.76 14.73
N LEU A 156 -17.84 -4.86 14.76
CA LEU A 156 -18.72 -3.79 15.20
C LEU A 156 -18.54 -3.48 16.69
N ALA A 157 -18.35 -4.49 17.53
CA ALA A 157 -18.08 -4.35 18.95
C ALA A 157 -16.71 -3.72 19.19
N TRP A 158 -15.68 -4.15 18.46
CA TRP A 158 -14.35 -3.54 18.45
C TRP A 158 -14.43 -2.07 18.03
N ALA A 159 -15.16 -1.76 16.94
CA ALA A 159 -15.34 -0.41 16.41
C ALA A 159 -16.06 0.56 17.36
N ARG A 160 -16.78 0.02 18.36
CA ARG A 160 -17.50 0.78 19.38
C ARG A 160 -16.66 1.02 20.64
N HIS A 161 -15.44 0.47 20.70
CA HIS A 161 -14.55 0.66 21.84
C HIS A 161 -14.00 2.10 21.85
N PRO A 162 -13.99 2.80 23.01
CA PRO A 162 -13.58 4.21 23.07
C PRO A 162 -12.15 4.48 22.60
N ASP A 163 -11.28 3.47 22.68
CA ASP A 163 -9.86 3.59 22.32
C ASP A 163 -9.59 3.30 20.83
N THR A 164 -10.62 3.08 20.01
CA THR A 164 -10.45 2.75 18.58
C THR A 164 -10.64 3.95 17.66
N ASP A 165 -9.68 4.18 16.75
CA ASP A 165 -9.74 5.22 15.70
C ASP A 165 -9.78 4.57 14.31
N MET A 166 -10.94 4.63 13.67
CA MET A 166 -11.15 4.10 12.32
C MET A 166 -11.66 5.16 11.34
N GLU A 167 -11.05 5.17 10.16
CA GLU A 167 -11.54 5.90 8.99
C GLU A 167 -11.85 4.90 7.87
N CYS A 168 -12.97 5.12 7.18
CA CYS A 168 -13.29 4.40 5.96
C CYS A 168 -13.43 5.37 4.79
N CYS A 169 -12.97 4.96 3.61
CA CYS A 169 -13.21 5.69 2.37
C CYS A 169 -14.13 4.86 1.48
N SER A 170 -15.32 5.38 1.20
CA SER A 170 -16.32 4.73 0.36
C SER A 170 -16.65 5.58 -0.85
N SER A 171 -17.05 4.92 -1.94
CA SER A 171 -17.60 5.62 -3.10
C SER A 171 -18.95 6.24 -2.74
N THR A 172 -19.12 7.53 -3.05
CA THR A 172 -20.42 8.21 -2.96
C THR A 172 -21.50 7.48 -3.75
N GLN A 173 -21.13 6.89 -4.89
CA GLN A 173 -22.04 6.09 -5.70
C GLN A 173 -22.53 4.86 -4.93
N SER A 174 -21.64 4.11 -4.25
CA SER A 174 -22.02 2.92 -3.48
C SER A 174 -23.02 3.25 -2.37
N ILE A 175 -22.77 4.33 -1.63
CA ILE A 175 -23.67 4.80 -0.56
C ILE A 175 -25.01 5.25 -1.14
N THR A 176 -24.99 5.99 -2.26
CA THR A 176 -26.22 6.47 -2.92
C THR A 176 -27.05 5.32 -3.47
N SER A 177 -26.43 4.34 -4.12
CA SER A 177 -27.13 3.17 -4.65
C SER A 177 -27.73 2.31 -3.55
N PHE A 178 -27.08 2.19 -2.39
CA PHE A 178 -27.67 1.51 -1.23
C PHE A 178 -28.91 2.27 -0.73
N ALA A 179 -28.80 3.58 -0.52
CA ALA A 179 -29.92 4.40 -0.03
C ALA A 179 -31.14 4.38 -0.97
N ARG A 180 -30.93 4.14 -2.27
CA ARG A 180 -32.00 4.03 -3.28
C ARG A 180 -32.49 2.60 -3.53
N GLY A 181 -31.87 1.59 -2.93
CA GLY A 181 -32.17 0.19 -3.25
C GLY A 181 -31.83 -0.18 -4.70
N GLU A 182 -30.80 0.43 -5.29
CA GLU A 182 -30.42 0.22 -6.69
C GLU A 182 -29.32 -0.84 -6.84
N GLY A 183 -29.20 -1.38 -8.06
CA GLY A 183 -28.12 -2.29 -8.41
C GLY A 183 -28.14 -3.58 -7.58
N MET A 184 -27.07 -3.85 -6.84
CA MET A 184 -27.00 -5.07 -6.04
C MET A 184 -28.02 -5.09 -4.89
N TRP A 185 -28.52 -3.93 -4.45
CA TRP A 185 -29.42 -3.76 -3.31
C TRP A 185 -30.91 -3.89 -3.66
N SER A 186 -31.24 -4.05 -4.94
CA SER A 186 -32.63 -4.10 -5.46
C SER A 186 -33.49 -5.24 -4.93
N ARG A 187 -32.88 -6.23 -4.26
CA ARG A 187 -33.57 -7.39 -3.68
C ARG A 187 -33.40 -7.49 -2.16
N LEU A 188 -32.82 -6.46 -1.54
CA LEU A 188 -32.69 -6.41 -0.08
C LEU A 188 -34.08 -6.16 0.51
N GLY A 189 -34.55 -7.04 1.39
CA GLY A 189 -35.88 -6.97 2.00
C GLY A 189 -37.06 -7.38 1.11
N ALA A 190 -36.80 -8.02 -0.05
CA ALA A 190 -37.82 -8.50 -0.99
C ALA A 190 -38.25 -9.95 -0.75
#